data_AF-A0A7K4ECS5-F1
#
_entry.id   AF-A0A7K4ECS5-F1
#
_cell.length_a   1.000
_cell.length_b   1.000
_cell.length_c   1.000
_cell.angle_alpha   90.00
_cell.angle_beta   90.00
_cell.angle_gamma   90.00
#
_symmetry.space_group_name_H-M   'P 1'
#
loop_
_entity.id
_entity.type
_entity.pdbx_description
1 polymer ?
#
loop_
_entity_poly.entity_id
_entity_poly.type
_entity_poly.pdbx_seq_one_letter_code
_entity_poly.pdbx_strand_id
1 'polypeptide(L)'
;MFTVFGVMCFALGYAAAKWFYASVIASLKGRIELKHEQAETYKEEALRNAEKAREFATAKPPELRQKTLDFVKRLKDFLDQHQRMELTEMAYREQDMLLAGSDREELTRRFKHHGQRSWQSHSEKMAAYDREFKTDAIILRDELRSRLKDYKPDTNGLQRSYENAVNDFGWRYVANDLEKMAKLIQ
;
A
#
# COMPACT_ATOMS: atom_id res chain seq x y z
N MET A 1 49.86 -14.30 -44.82
CA MET A 1 48.44 -14.68 -44.59
C MET A 1 48.08 -14.80 -43.12
N PHE A 2 48.88 -15.47 -42.28
CA PHE A 2 48.56 -15.66 -40.85
C PHE A 2 48.46 -14.37 -40.01
N THR A 3 49.26 -13.35 -40.30
CA THR A 3 49.25 -12.06 -39.57
C THR A 3 47.97 -11.26 -39.80
N VAL A 4 47.46 -11.23 -41.04
CA VAL A 4 46.21 -10.53 -41.40
C VAL A 4 45.00 -11.19 -40.73
N PHE A 5 44.97 -12.52 -40.68
CA PHE A 5 43.92 -13.27 -40.00
C PHE A 5 43.92 -13.02 -38.48
N GLY A 6 45.11 -13.00 -37.86
CA GLY A 6 45.25 -12.68 -36.44
C GLY A 6 44.70 -11.29 -36.10
N VAL A 7 45.07 -10.26 -36.85
CA VAL A 7 44.58 -8.88 -36.65
C VAL A 7 43.06 -8.80 -36.80
N MET A 8 42.49 -9.52 -37.78
CA MET A 8 41.05 -9.56 -38.01
C MET A 8 40.30 -10.24 -36.84
N CYS A 9 40.82 -11.34 -36.30
CA CYS A 9 40.26 -11.98 -35.11
C CYS A 9 40.31 -11.08 -33.86
N PHE A 10 41.42 -10.35 -33.64
CA PHE A 10 41.52 -9.38 -32.55
C PHE A 10 40.55 -8.21 -32.71
N ALA A 11 40.38 -7.69 -33.93
CA ALA A 11 39.43 -6.61 -34.20
C ALA A 11 37.98 -7.04 -33.97
N LEU A 12 37.61 -8.25 -34.40
CA LEU A 12 36.28 -8.83 -34.16
C LEU A 12 36.04 -9.09 -32.68
N GLY A 13 37.04 -9.65 -31.97
CA GLY A 13 36.97 -9.86 -30.52
C GLY A 13 36.81 -8.54 -29.76
N TYR A 14 37.55 -7.51 -30.15
CA TYR A 14 37.43 -6.16 -29.57
C TYR A 14 36.05 -5.55 -29.83
N ALA A 15 35.52 -5.67 -31.06
CA ALA A 15 34.19 -5.17 -31.39
C ALA A 15 33.08 -5.89 -30.60
N ALA A 16 33.16 -7.22 -30.48
CA ALA A 16 32.23 -8.02 -29.71
C ALA A 16 32.29 -7.68 -28.21
N ALA A 17 33.49 -7.55 -27.64
CA ALA A 17 33.68 -7.14 -26.26
C ALA A 17 33.12 -5.73 -26.02
N LYS A 18 33.41 -4.76 -26.90
CA LYS A 18 32.88 -3.40 -26.81
C LYS A 18 31.34 -3.39 -26.82
N TRP A 19 30.71 -4.19 -27.67
CA TRP A 19 29.25 -4.29 -27.74
C TRP A 19 28.65 -4.91 -26.47
N PHE A 20 29.24 -6.02 -25.99
CA PHE A 20 28.80 -6.66 -24.76
C PHE A 20 28.95 -5.73 -23.54
N TYR A 21 30.12 -5.11 -23.34
CA TYR A 21 30.33 -4.18 -22.23
C TYR A 21 29.44 -2.93 -22.34
N ALA A 22 29.17 -2.42 -23.53
CA ALA A 22 28.23 -1.32 -23.71
C ALA A 22 26.81 -1.69 -23.24
N SER A 23 26.34 -2.92 -23.56
CA SER A 23 25.04 -3.40 -23.09
C SER A 23 24.96 -3.57 -21.57
N VAL A 24 26.02 -4.10 -20.95
CA VAL A 24 26.13 -4.24 -19.49
C VAL A 24 26.17 -2.88 -18.80
N ILE A 25 26.95 -1.94 -19.32
CA ILE A 25 27.01 -0.57 -18.80
C ILE A 25 25.64 0.10 -18.93
N ALA A 26 24.95 -0.04 -20.06
CA ALA A 26 23.62 0.51 -20.26
C ALA A 26 22.59 -0.06 -19.26
N SER A 27 22.62 -1.39 -19.04
CA SER A 27 21.77 -2.05 -18.05
C SER A 27 22.06 -1.58 -16.62
N LEU A 28 23.34 -1.46 -16.25
CA LEU A 28 23.75 -0.97 -14.93
C LEU A 28 23.34 0.49 -14.73
N LYS A 29 23.51 1.35 -15.73
CA LYS A 29 23.07 2.74 -15.69
C LYS A 29 21.55 2.84 -15.49
N GLY A 30 20.76 2.10 -16.26
CA GLY A 30 19.31 2.07 -16.10
C GLY A 30 18.88 1.60 -14.70
N ARG A 31 19.59 0.63 -14.11
CA ARG A 31 19.34 0.21 -12.71
C ARG A 31 19.71 1.27 -11.69
N ILE A 32 20.78 2.02 -11.92
CA ILE A 32 21.19 3.15 -11.06
C ILE A 32 20.16 4.26 -11.13
N GLU A 33 19.72 4.63 -12.34
CA GLU A 33 18.69 5.65 -12.57
C GLU A 33 17.37 5.27 -11.88
N LEU A 34 16.90 4.04 -12.07
CA LEU A 34 15.67 3.57 -11.42
C LEU A 34 15.77 3.56 -9.89
N LYS A 35 16.93 3.15 -9.34
CA LYS A 35 17.16 3.23 -7.89
C LYS A 35 17.26 4.67 -7.39
N HIS A 36 17.81 5.58 -8.19
CA HIS A 36 17.92 6.99 -7.86
C HIS A 36 16.54 7.65 -7.84
N GLU A 37 15.71 7.39 -8.84
CA GLU A 37 14.31 7.85 -8.90
C GLU A 37 13.49 7.33 -7.72
N GLN A 38 13.66 6.06 -7.36
CA GLN A 38 13.05 5.51 -6.15
C GLN A 38 13.54 6.22 -4.89
N ALA A 39 14.84 6.47 -4.76
CA ALA A 39 15.42 7.14 -3.60
C ALA A 39 14.90 8.58 -3.44
N GLU A 40 14.81 9.34 -4.53
CA GLU A 40 14.24 10.69 -4.49
C GLU A 40 12.75 10.64 -4.14
N THR A 41 11.98 9.71 -4.71
CA THR A 41 10.56 9.53 -4.34
C THR A 41 10.40 9.23 -2.85
N TYR A 42 11.17 8.28 -2.30
CA TYR A 42 11.12 7.95 -0.87
C TYR A 42 11.53 9.13 0.02
N LYS A 43 12.49 9.93 -0.43
CA LYS A 43 12.93 11.12 0.28
C LYS A 43 11.85 12.19 0.29
N GLU A 44 11.18 12.43 -0.84
CA GLU A 44 10.03 13.35 -0.92
C GLU A 44 8.89 12.88 -0.01
N GLU A 45 8.57 11.59 -0.01
CA GLU A 45 7.55 11.04 0.88
C GLU A 45 7.94 11.15 2.36
N ALA A 46 9.20 10.88 2.71
CA ALA A 46 9.70 11.02 4.06
C ALA A 46 9.64 12.48 4.54
N LEU A 47 10.01 13.44 3.69
CA LEU A 47 9.91 14.86 3.98
C LEU A 47 8.44 15.29 4.19
N ARG A 48 7.53 14.90 3.29
CA ARG A 48 6.10 15.15 3.43
C ARG A 48 5.54 14.58 4.72
N ASN A 49 5.94 13.36 5.08
CA ASN A 49 5.49 12.72 6.32
C ASN A 49 6.06 13.41 7.56
N ALA A 50 7.30 13.87 7.52
CA ALA A 50 7.91 14.65 8.60
C ALA A 50 7.22 16.02 8.78
N GLU A 51 6.83 16.68 7.69
CA GLU A 51 6.05 17.92 7.71
C GLU A 51 4.68 17.70 8.36
N LYS A 52 3.94 16.65 7.95
CA LYS A 52 2.66 16.28 8.58
C LYS A 52 2.81 15.95 10.06
N ALA A 53 3.86 15.21 10.43
CA ALA A 53 4.13 14.91 11.83
C ALA A 53 4.39 16.17 12.64
N ARG A 54 5.13 17.13 12.08
CA ARG A 54 5.35 18.44 12.70
C ARG A 54 4.06 19.26 12.79
N GLU A 55 3.22 19.22 11.77
CA GLU A 55 1.91 19.87 11.75
C GLU A 55 1.02 19.35 12.89
N PHE A 56 0.91 18.03 13.06
CA PHE A 56 0.12 17.44 14.15
C PHE A 56 0.75 17.68 15.53
N ALA A 57 2.08 17.61 15.65
CA ALA A 57 2.79 17.89 16.89
C ALA A 57 2.60 19.34 17.38
N THR A 58 2.54 20.29 16.44
CA THR A 58 2.34 21.72 16.77
C THR A 58 0.86 22.11 16.90
N ALA A 59 -0.07 21.27 16.44
CA ALA A 59 -1.50 21.52 16.52
C ALA A 59 -1.97 21.60 17.98
N LYS A 60 -2.82 22.59 18.27
CA LYS A 60 -3.46 22.71 19.60
C LYS A 60 -4.44 21.55 19.82
N PRO A 61 -4.73 21.16 21.07
CA PRO A 61 -5.66 20.06 21.34
C PRO A 61 -7.00 20.08 20.58
N PRO A 62 -7.74 21.21 20.47
CA PRO A 62 -8.97 21.24 19.69
C PRO A 62 -8.76 21.06 18.19
N GLU A 63 -7.62 21.53 17.66
CA GLU A 63 -7.26 21.38 16.25
C GLU A 63 -6.87 19.92 15.94
N LEU A 64 -6.04 19.31 16.79
CA LEU A 64 -5.66 17.90 16.67
C LEU A 64 -6.88 16.98 16.76
N ARG A 65 -7.82 17.29 17.66
CA ARG A 65 -9.11 16.61 17.74
C ARG A 65 -9.86 16.68 16.41
N GLN A 66 -10.03 17.88 15.85
CA GLN A 66 -10.77 18.06 14.61
C GLN A 66 -10.10 17.30 13.44
N LYS A 67 -8.79 17.46 13.28
CA LYS A 67 -8.02 16.75 12.24
C LYS A 67 -8.13 15.24 12.36
N THR A 68 -8.11 14.72 13.58
CA THR A 68 -8.29 13.28 13.81
C THR A 68 -9.70 12.83 13.45
N LEU A 69 -10.73 13.57 13.82
CA LEU A 69 -12.12 13.22 13.49
C LEU A 69 -12.38 13.27 11.99
N ASP A 70 -11.81 14.25 11.28
CA ASP A 70 -11.88 14.34 9.83
C ASP A 70 -11.16 13.18 9.15
N PHE A 71 -9.99 12.78 9.66
CA PHE A 71 -9.29 11.57 9.22
C PHE A 71 -10.14 10.31 9.41
N VAL A 72 -10.70 10.12 10.61
CA VAL A 72 -11.56 8.98 10.94
C VAL A 72 -12.77 8.91 10.00
N LYS A 73 -13.40 10.06 9.72
CA LYS A 73 -14.52 10.13 8.79
C LYS A 73 -14.12 9.65 7.40
N ARG A 74 -13.02 10.18 6.84
CA ARG A 74 -12.52 9.74 5.51
C ARG A 74 -12.21 8.25 5.48
N LEU A 75 -11.59 7.72 6.54
CA LEU A 75 -11.29 6.29 6.62
C LEU A 75 -12.57 5.44 6.67
N LYS A 76 -13.57 5.84 7.46
CA LYS A 76 -14.86 5.14 7.51
C LYS A 76 -15.59 5.20 6.18
N ASP A 77 -15.63 6.36 5.53
CA ASP A 77 -16.24 6.54 4.21
C ASP A 77 -15.58 5.63 3.15
N PHE A 78 -14.24 5.53 3.16
CA PHE A 78 -13.48 4.62 2.31
C PHE A 78 -13.90 3.16 2.54
N LEU A 79 -13.94 2.71 3.79
CA LEU A 79 -14.32 1.34 4.14
C LEU A 79 -15.76 1.02 3.75
N ASP A 80 -16.68 1.95 3.97
CA ASP A 80 -18.11 1.77 3.67
C ASP A 80 -18.37 1.78 2.15
N GLN A 81 -17.61 2.56 1.38
CA GLN A 81 -17.65 2.51 -0.09
C GLN A 81 -17.24 1.12 -0.60
N HIS A 82 -16.10 0.60 -0.14
CA HIS A 82 -15.64 -0.72 -0.56
C HIS A 82 -16.57 -1.84 -0.10
N GLN A 83 -17.12 -1.76 1.12
CA GLN A 83 -18.09 -2.75 1.59
C GLN A 83 -19.36 -2.77 0.72
N ARG A 84 -19.87 -1.61 0.28
CA ARG A 84 -21.02 -1.55 -0.65
C ARG A 84 -20.71 -2.18 -2.01
N MET A 85 -19.49 -1.97 -2.51
CA MET A 85 -19.03 -2.60 -3.76
C MET A 85 -18.92 -4.12 -3.59
N GLU A 86 -18.34 -4.60 -2.49
CA GLU A 86 -18.22 -6.03 -2.19
C GLU A 86 -19.59 -6.72 -2.09
N LEU A 87 -20.55 -6.11 -1.39
CA LEU A 87 -21.93 -6.65 -1.30
C LEU A 87 -22.58 -6.77 -2.69
N THR A 88 -22.35 -5.78 -3.54
CA THR A 88 -22.86 -5.79 -4.92
C THR A 88 -22.19 -6.89 -5.74
N GLU A 89 -20.87 -7.03 -5.66
CA GLU A 89 -20.13 -8.10 -6.35
C GLU A 89 -20.52 -9.50 -5.84
N MET A 90 -20.81 -9.66 -4.54
CA MET A 90 -21.30 -10.91 -3.98
C MET A 90 -22.65 -11.31 -4.57
N ALA A 91 -23.58 -10.38 -4.72
CA ALA A 91 -24.89 -10.64 -5.33
C ALA A 91 -24.74 -11.08 -6.81
N TYR A 92 -23.88 -10.40 -7.57
CA TYR A 92 -23.57 -10.81 -8.95
C TYR A 92 -22.91 -12.19 -9.02
N ARG A 93 -21.98 -12.48 -8.11
CA ARG A 93 -21.34 -13.80 -8.02
C ARG A 93 -22.36 -14.90 -7.74
N GLU A 94 -23.28 -14.68 -6.81
CA GLU A 94 -24.33 -15.66 -6.50
C GLU A 94 -25.19 -15.95 -7.73
N GLN A 95 -25.67 -14.90 -8.41
CA GLN A 95 -26.43 -15.04 -9.65
C GLN A 95 -25.65 -15.78 -10.74
N ASP A 96 -24.37 -15.44 -10.91
CA ASP A 96 -23.51 -16.05 -11.93
C ASP A 96 -23.18 -17.52 -11.64
N MET A 97 -23.07 -17.89 -10.36
CA MET A 97 -22.90 -19.28 -9.93
C MET A 97 -24.17 -20.11 -10.14
N LEU A 98 -25.36 -19.53 -9.98
CA LEU A 98 -26.64 -20.20 -10.26
C LEU A 98 -26.80 -20.54 -11.75
N LEU A 99 -26.25 -19.71 -12.65
CA LEU A 99 -26.27 -19.96 -14.10
C LEU A 99 -25.45 -21.19 -14.53
N ALA A 100 -24.49 -21.63 -13.72
CA ALA A 100 -23.70 -22.83 -13.99
C ALA A 100 -24.51 -24.14 -13.83
N GLY A 101 -25.65 -24.09 -13.13
CA GLY A 101 -26.50 -25.26 -12.88
C GLY A 101 -25.75 -26.38 -12.15
N SER A 102 -25.75 -27.58 -12.73
CA SER A 102 -25.10 -28.79 -12.16
C SER A 102 -23.78 -29.17 -12.84
N ASP A 103 -23.28 -28.37 -13.79
CA ASP A 103 -22.00 -28.65 -14.44
C ASP A 103 -20.84 -28.33 -13.49
N ARG A 104 -20.15 -29.39 -13.05
CA ARG A 104 -19.06 -29.31 -12.08
C ARG A 104 -17.82 -28.60 -12.65
N GLU A 105 -17.55 -28.73 -13.95
CA GLU A 105 -16.39 -28.09 -14.57
C GLU A 105 -16.62 -26.59 -14.71
N GLU A 106 -17.81 -26.20 -15.13
CA GLU A 106 -18.23 -24.80 -15.24
C GLU A 106 -18.32 -24.11 -13.87
N LEU A 107 -18.88 -24.79 -12.85
CA LEU A 107 -18.88 -24.30 -11.47
C LEU A 107 -17.45 -24.05 -10.95
N THR A 108 -16.52 -24.98 -11.23
CA THR A 108 -15.12 -24.85 -10.82
C THR A 108 -14.45 -23.67 -11.52
N ARG A 109 -14.70 -23.50 -12.82
CA ARG A 109 -14.16 -22.39 -13.62
C ARG A 109 -14.64 -21.04 -13.10
N ARG A 110 -15.95 -20.88 -12.86
CA ARG A 110 -16.54 -19.65 -12.32
C ARG A 110 -16.08 -19.36 -10.90
N PHE A 111 -16.01 -20.39 -10.05
CA PHE A 111 -15.48 -20.21 -8.69
C PHE A 111 -14.04 -19.69 -8.69
N LYS A 112 -13.16 -20.26 -9.54
CA LYS A 112 -11.77 -19.77 -9.69
C LYS A 112 -11.73 -18.32 -10.19
N HIS A 113 -12.52 -17.99 -11.20
CA HIS A 113 -12.60 -16.63 -11.74
C HIS A 113 -13.02 -15.62 -10.66
N HIS A 114 -14.10 -15.90 -9.92
CA HIS A 114 -14.57 -15.05 -8.83
C HIS A 114 -13.56 -14.97 -7.68
N GLY A 115 -12.92 -16.08 -7.32
CA GLY A 115 -11.86 -16.10 -6.31
C GLY A 115 -10.67 -15.21 -6.68
N GLN A 116 -10.23 -15.26 -7.93
CA GLN A 116 -9.14 -14.43 -8.42
C GLN A 116 -9.52 -12.93 -8.44
N ARG A 117 -10.75 -12.61 -8.85
CA ARG A 117 -11.26 -11.23 -8.82
C ARG A 117 -11.38 -10.69 -7.40
N SER A 118 -11.93 -11.47 -6.46
CA SER A 118 -12.01 -11.06 -5.05
C SER A 118 -10.63 -10.84 -4.44
N TRP A 119 -9.64 -11.68 -4.80
CA TRP A 119 -8.25 -11.49 -4.36
C TRP A 119 -7.65 -10.19 -4.89
N GLN A 120 -7.84 -9.89 -6.18
CA GLN A 120 -7.35 -8.65 -6.80
C GLN A 120 -7.98 -7.42 -6.14
N SER A 121 -9.31 -7.40 -6.00
CA SER A 121 -10.05 -6.31 -5.35
C SER A 121 -9.56 -6.08 -3.91
N HIS A 122 -9.36 -7.15 -3.14
CA HIS A 122 -8.81 -7.05 -1.78
C HIS A 122 -7.38 -6.51 -1.78
N SER A 123 -6.52 -6.98 -2.69
CA SER A 123 -5.13 -6.51 -2.80
C SER A 123 -5.05 -5.03 -3.20
N GLU A 124 -5.94 -4.56 -4.08
CA GLU A 124 -6.02 -3.16 -4.47
C GLU A 124 -6.46 -2.28 -3.30
N LYS A 125 -7.48 -2.72 -2.55
CA LYS A 125 -7.95 -2.04 -1.35
C LYS A 125 -6.86 -1.95 -0.28
N MET A 126 -6.11 -3.05 -0.07
CA MET A 126 -4.95 -3.09 0.82
C MET A 126 -3.90 -2.05 0.42
N ALA A 127 -3.53 -2.02 -0.87
CA ALA A 127 -2.56 -1.06 -1.38
C ALA A 127 -3.05 0.40 -1.27
N ALA A 128 -4.34 0.64 -1.49
CA ALA A 128 -4.95 1.96 -1.32
C ALA A 128 -4.93 2.42 0.14
N TYR A 129 -5.22 1.52 1.09
CA TYR A 129 -5.13 1.82 2.52
C TYR A 129 -3.69 2.20 2.94
N ASP A 130 -2.71 1.38 2.53
CA ASP A 130 -1.30 1.64 2.80
C ASP A 130 -0.86 2.97 2.16
N ARG A 131 -1.35 3.23 0.93
CA ARG A 131 -1.36 4.48 0.17
C ARG A 131 -1.66 5.71 1.03
N GLU A 132 -2.90 5.74 1.48
CA GLU A 132 -3.60 6.98 1.80
C GLU A 132 -3.84 7.18 3.31
N PHE A 133 -3.83 6.09 4.08
CA PHE A 133 -4.33 6.12 5.46
C PHE A 133 -3.31 5.63 6.49
N LYS A 134 -2.49 4.63 6.16
CA LYS A 134 -1.61 3.96 7.13
C LYS A 134 -0.66 4.91 7.84
N THR A 135 0.10 5.70 7.08
CA THR A 135 1.08 6.63 7.64
C THR A 135 0.42 7.69 8.52
N ASP A 136 -0.65 8.31 8.04
CA ASP A 136 -1.38 9.34 8.78
C ASP A 136 -2.01 8.76 10.06
N ALA A 137 -2.53 7.52 10.01
CA ALA A 137 -3.05 6.83 11.19
C ALA A 137 -1.98 6.60 12.26
N ILE A 138 -0.76 6.20 11.85
CA ILE A 138 0.37 5.98 12.76
C ILE A 138 0.79 7.31 13.41
N ILE A 139 0.96 8.37 12.61
CA ILE A 139 1.37 9.68 13.11
C ILE A 139 0.33 10.24 14.10
N LEU A 140 -0.96 10.18 13.75
CA LEU A 140 -2.04 10.66 14.62
C LEU A 140 -2.11 9.85 15.92
N ARG A 141 -1.95 8.52 15.84
CA ARG A 141 -1.90 7.66 17.03
C ARG A 141 -0.77 8.08 17.97
N ASP A 142 0.43 8.25 17.43
CA ASP A 142 1.61 8.57 18.25
C ASP A 142 1.46 9.94 18.92
N GLU A 143 0.93 10.92 18.18
CA GLU A 143 0.67 12.26 18.72
C GLU A 143 -0.45 12.26 19.77
N LEU A 144 -1.54 11.52 19.56
CA LEU A 144 -2.62 11.42 20.54
C LEU A 144 -2.16 10.70 21.81
N ARG A 145 -1.36 9.64 21.68
CA ARG A 145 -0.81 8.91 22.84
C ARG A 145 0.23 9.72 23.61
N SER A 146 0.99 10.59 22.94
CA SER A 146 1.93 11.47 23.62
C SER A 146 1.22 12.43 24.60
N ARG A 147 -0.02 12.83 24.26
CA ARG A 147 -0.88 13.72 25.05
C ARG A 147 -1.76 12.95 26.04
N LEU A 148 -2.20 11.75 25.69
CA LEU A 148 -3.05 10.89 26.51
C LEU A 148 -2.22 9.76 27.15
N LYS A 149 -1.32 10.11 28.08
CA LYS A 149 -0.34 9.17 28.65
C LYS A 149 -0.95 7.96 29.37
N ASP A 150 -2.15 8.11 29.93
CA ASP A 150 -2.85 7.05 30.64
C ASP A 150 -3.83 6.26 29.74
N TYR A 151 -3.86 6.55 28.43
CA TYR A 151 -4.73 5.86 27.51
C TYR A 151 -4.35 4.39 27.36
N LYS A 152 -5.32 3.52 27.56
CA LYS A 152 -5.20 2.08 27.28
C LYS A 152 -6.19 1.71 26.17
N PRO A 153 -5.72 1.12 25.05
CA PRO A 153 -6.61 0.61 24.02
C PRO A 153 -7.43 -0.56 24.56
N ASP A 154 -8.68 -0.68 24.09
CA ASP A 154 -9.62 -1.70 24.60
C ASP A 154 -9.27 -3.13 24.17
N THR A 155 -8.45 -3.28 23.13
CA THR A 155 -8.21 -4.58 22.47
C THR A 155 -6.72 -4.90 22.43
N ASN A 156 -6.36 -6.05 23.03
CA ASN A 156 -5.02 -6.63 23.03
C ASN A 156 -4.62 -7.08 21.62
N GLY A 157 -4.23 -6.13 20.77
CA GLY A 157 -3.91 -6.38 19.36
C GLY A 157 -3.97 -5.15 18.47
N LEU A 158 -4.56 -4.05 18.95
CA LEU A 158 -4.71 -2.81 18.18
C LEU A 158 -3.39 -2.27 17.62
N GLN A 159 -2.30 -2.42 18.36
CA GLN A 159 -0.97 -2.00 17.90
C GLN A 159 -0.62 -2.66 16.56
N ARG A 160 -0.91 -3.96 16.42
CA ARG A 160 -0.69 -4.69 15.16
C ARG A 160 -1.62 -4.20 14.05
N SER A 161 -2.81 -3.72 14.37
CA SER A 161 -3.75 -3.20 13.37
C SER A 161 -3.28 -1.89 12.73
N TYR A 162 -2.53 -1.04 13.43
CA TYR A 162 -1.94 0.16 12.81
C TYR A 162 -0.83 -0.16 11.81
N GLU A 163 -0.04 -1.21 12.07
CA GLU A 163 1.14 -1.53 11.26
C GLU A 163 0.84 -2.57 10.18
N ASN A 164 -0.03 -3.54 10.50
CA ASN A 164 -0.23 -4.77 9.75
C ASN A 164 -1.72 -5.17 9.71
N ALA A 165 -2.66 -4.22 9.66
CA ALA A 165 -4.05 -4.59 9.37
C ALA A 165 -4.14 -5.15 7.95
N VAL A 166 -4.61 -6.39 7.85
CA VAL A 166 -4.79 -7.14 6.59
C VAL A 166 -6.26 -7.27 6.19
N ASN A 167 -7.17 -6.62 6.92
CA ASN A 167 -8.60 -6.71 6.70
C ASN A 167 -9.36 -5.50 7.23
N ASP A 168 -10.62 -5.40 6.80
CA ASP A 168 -11.57 -4.35 7.17
C ASP A 168 -11.76 -4.22 8.68
N PHE A 169 -11.80 -5.32 9.42
CA PHE A 169 -11.95 -5.28 10.87
C PHE A 169 -10.77 -4.54 11.52
N GLY A 170 -9.55 -4.84 11.08
CA GLY A 170 -8.33 -4.15 11.54
C GLY A 170 -8.39 -2.65 11.26
N TRP A 171 -8.80 -2.25 10.06
CA TRP A 171 -8.93 -0.84 9.70
C TRP A 171 -10.04 -0.12 10.46
N ARG A 172 -11.17 -0.80 10.71
CA ARG A 172 -12.25 -0.26 11.55
C ARG A 172 -11.81 -0.10 13.01
N TYR A 173 -11.00 -1.02 13.54
CA TYR A 173 -10.43 -0.87 14.89
C TYR A 173 -9.52 0.35 14.99
N VAL A 174 -8.65 0.58 13.99
CA VAL A 174 -7.81 1.79 13.90
C VAL A 174 -8.68 3.05 13.91
N ALA A 175 -9.71 3.10 13.06
CA ALA A 175 -10.61 4.25 13.00
C ALA A 175 -11.31 4.52 14.35
N ASN A 176 -11.81 3.47 15.00
CA ASN A 176 -12.53 3.60 16.28
C ASN A 176 -11.60 4.02 17.43
N ASP A 177 -10.36 3.54 17.45
CA ASP A 177 -9.35 3.92 18.44
C ASP A 177 -8.97 5.40 18.34
N LEU A 178 -8.67 5.85 17.12
CA LEU A 178 -8.38 7.25 16.83
C LEU A 178 -9.57 8.14 17.21
N GLU A 179 -10.79 7.72 16.90
CA GLU A 179 -12.00 8.45 17.28
C GLU A 179 -12.14 8.57 18.80
N LYS A 180 -11.88 7.48 19.53
CA LYS A 180 -11.94 7.46 20.99
C LYS A 180 -10.89 8.41 21.58
N MET A 181 -9.64 8.33 21.14
CA MET A 181 -8.57 9.23 21.57
C MET A 181 -8.90 10.70 21.25
N ALA A 182 -9.42 10.99 20.05
CA ALA A 182 -9.83 12.34 19.67
C ALA A 182 -10.96 12.90 20.53
N LYS A 183 -11.86 12.05 21.06
CA LYS A 183 -12.92 12.50 21.98
C LYS A 183 -12.41 12.73 23.40
N LEU A 184 -11.31 12.09 23.78
CA LEU A 184 -10.70 12.22 25.11
C LEU A 184 -9.77 13.43 25.21
N ILE A 185 -9.20 13.88 24.10
CA ILE A 185 -8.34 15.06 24.10
C ILE A 185 -9.20 16.35 24.23
N GLN A 186 -8.86 17.18 25.21
CA GLN A 186 -9.50 18.47 25.52
C GLN A 186 -8.74 19.61 24.87
#